data_AF-A0A1E3NSU2-F1
#
_entry.id   AF-A0A1E3NSU2-F1
#
_cell.length_a   1.000
_cell.length_b   1.000
_cell.length_c   1.000
_cell.angle_alpha   90.00
_cell.angle_beta   90.00
_cell.angle_gamma   90.00
#
_symmetry.space_group_name_H-M   'P 1'
#
loop_
_entity.id
_entity.type
_entity.pdbx_description
1 polymer ?
#
loop_
_entity_poly.entity_id
_entity_poly.type
_entity_poly.pdbx_seq_one_letter_code
_entity_poly.pdbx_strand_id
1 'polypeptide(L)'
;MFHLIKHQSTSINSGNPGKGTFTADALFEERLKSIEEIANETYFQSETIGASSEERVLELYKSIQNYQTSIYDFDKLTLEQNIYLRRSNDLLKKLLVDPKTHFDEMLLKKLFISQPLFPTLKAIIKAYYSEGPSVCIPSALALIPFRKLIWDADFQDALDYVELTNGHKRYIENRKRNIKRIYAYFGGSIVGLIACIHGAVSVFFPELISAGAGGTSYGIYGIYACIVTYIVNCGFLAGLAFSSKGLENGNLMFKQSTMPHDWYLKVDQMKMCSKIVEADAEINGMDGFATRDVVSRIQKMGFEVNEPEQEIMLRQYWYSSGEGFLWVEPDIDPAEIEWWKHLDDIGVKKVWDQDLNKIEEADASEDVEDGDNGAELFISEDKK
;
A
#
# COMPACT_ATOMS: atom_id res chain seq x y z
N MET A 1 -0.48 43.69 -31.94
CA MET A 1 0.66 44.04 -32.82
C MET A 1 1.93 43.71 -32.04
N PHE A 2 2.91 43.07 -32.69
CA PHE A 2 4.12 42.41 -32.16
C PHE A 2 4.03 40.91 -31.82
N HIS A 3 4.18 40.12 -32.89
CA HIS A 3 4.69 38.74 -32.88
C HIS A 3 6.21 38.75 -32.68
N LEU A 4 6.73 37.87 -31.81
CA LEU A 4 8.17 37.63 -31.62
C LEU A 4 8.52 36.19 -32.02
N ILE A 5 8.95 36.07 -33.29
CA ILE A 5 10.15 35.38 -33.81
C ILE A 5 10.53 34.02 -33.20
N LYS A 6 10.26 32.97 -34.00
CA LYS A 6 10.98 31.69 -34.00
C LYS A 6 12.42 31.89 -34.49
N HIS A 7 13.40 31.50 -33.69
CA HIS A 7 14.76 31.25 -34.18
C HIS A 7 14.87 29.80 -34.69
N GLN A 8 14.94 29.67 -36.02
CA GLN A 8 15.54 28.51 -36.68
C GLN A 8 17.06 28.70 -36.63
N SER A 9 17.79 27.71 -36.11
CA SER A 9 19.23 27.57 -36.32
C SER A 9 19.48 26.38 -37.23
N THR A 10 19.51 26.66 -38.53
CA THR A 10 20.12 25.81 -39.54
C THR A 10 21.65 25.99 -39.46
N SER A 11 22.38 24.97 -39.03
CA SER A 11 23.82 24.88 -39.31
C SER A 11 24.04 23.91 -40.46
N ILE A 12 24.34 24.50 -41.62
CA ILE A 12 24.95 23.83 -42.77
C ILE A 12 26.34 23.36 -42.35
N ASN A 13 26.64 22.07 -42.55
CA ASN A 13 28.04 21.64 -42.65
C ASN A 13 28.18 20.74 -43.89
N SER A 14 28.84 21.30 -44.90
CA SER A 14 29.19 20.67 -46.17
C SER A 14 30.58 20.07 -46.09
N GLY A 15 30.73 18.81 -46.50
CA GLY A 15 31.98 18.24 -47.00
C GLY A 15 32.70 17.26 -46.07
N ASN A 16 32.51 15.95 -46.28
CA ASN A 16 33.53 14.99 -46.77
C ASN A 16 33.01 13.53 -46.58
N PRO A 17 32.79 12.71 -47.64
CA PRO A 17 32.24 11.35 -47.51
C PRO A 17 33.33 10.29 -47.23
N GLY A 18 34.18 10.52 -46.24
CA GLY A 18 35.38 9.68 -46.05
C GLY A 18 36.00 9.64 -44.65
N LYS A 19 35.31 10.14 -43.62
CA LYS A 19 35.71 9.95 -42.21
C LYS A 19 34.44 9.73 -41.40
N GLY A 20 34.06 8.46 -41.22
CA GLY A 20 32.92 8.10 -40.37
C GLY A 20 33.21 8.52 -38.94
N THR A 21 32.61 9.63 -38.50
CA THR A 21 32.46 9.92 -37.08
C THR A 21 31.56 8.83 -36.51
N PHE A 22 32.17 7.86 -35.83
CA PHE A 22 31.48 6.76 -35.18
C PHE A 22 30.70 7.33 -33.99
N THR A 23 29.42 7.63 -34.18
CA THR A 23 28.55 8.12 -33.12
C THR A 23 27.99 6.93 -32.32
N ALA A 24 27.75 7.12 -31.02
CA ALA A 24 27.14 6.08 -30.18
C ALA A 24 25.79 5.61 -30.73
N ASP A 25 25.03 6.51 -31.35
CA ASP A 25 23.76 6.21 -32.03
C ASP A 25 23.92 5.27 -33.23
N ALA A 26 25.01 5.40 -34.00
CA ALA A 26 25.30 4.52 -35.13
C ALA A 26 25.64 3.10 -34.63
N LEU A 27 26.38 3.01 -33.53
CA LEU A 27 26.69 1.77 -32.83
C LEU A 27 25.44 1.04 -32.31
N PHE A 28 24.53 1.78 -31.65
CA PHE A 28 23.31 1.21 -31.11
C PHE A 28 22.39 0.72 -32.24
N GLU A 29 22.25 1.49 -33.33
CA GLU A 29 21.45 1.08 -34.49
C GLU A 29 22.03 -0.17 -35.17
N GLU A 30 23.35 -0.27 -35.33
CA GLU A 30 24.01 -1.45 -35.91
C GLU A 30 23.81 -2.70 -35.03
N ARG A 31 23.97 -2.57 -33.71
CA ARG A 31 23.72 -3.67 -32.76
C ARG A 31 22.25 -4.07 -32.69
N LEU A 32 21.32 -3.13 -32.80
CA LEU A 32 19.90 -3.46 -32.83
C LEU A 32 19.55 -4.26 -34.09
N LYS A 33 20.08 -3.86 -35.25
CA LYS A 33 19.87 -4.59 -36.51
C LYS A 33 20.44 -6.00 -36.46
N SER A 34 21.63 -6.19 -35.89
CA SER A 34 22.19 -7.54 -35.75
C SER A 34 21.34 -8.43 -34.84
N ILE A 35 20.76 -7.89 -33.76
CA ILE A 35 19.80 -8.61 -32.92
C ILE A 35 18.51 -8.92 -33.67
N GLU A 36 17.99 -7.99 -34.46
CA GLU A 36 16.81 -8.20 -35.32
C GLU A 36 17.05 -9.32 -36.36
N GLU A 37 18.23 -9.34 -37.00
CA GLU A 37 18.64 -10.38 -37.95
C GLU A 37 18.76 -11.74 -37.26
N ILE A 38 19.47 -11.81 -36.12
CA ILE A 38 19.58 -13.05 -35.33
C ILE A 38 18.20 -13.55 -34.93
N ALA A 39 17.30 -12.68 -34.48
CA ALA A 39 15.94 -13.06 -34.10
C ALA A 39 15.15 -13.66 -35.29
N ASN A 40 15.29 -13.06 -36.46
CA ASN A 40 14.63 -13.52 -37.68
C ASN A 40 15.15 -14.90 -38.13
N GLU A 41 16.46 -15.10 -38.13
CA GLU A 41 17.09 -16.35 -38.54
C GLU A 41 16.85 -17.49 -37.54
N THR A 42 17.06 -17.21 -36.24
CA THR A 42 17.04 -18.26 -35.19
C THR A 42 15.63 -18.63 -34.74
N TYR A 43 14.67 -17.71 -34.81
CA TYR A 43 13.34 -17.89 -34.24
C TYR A 43 12.23 -17.85 -35.29
N PHE A 44 12.08 -16.72 -36.01
CA PHE A 44 10.91 -16.51 -36.87
C PHE A 44 10.90 -17.41 -38.11
N GLN A 45 12.06 -17.62 -38.76
CA GLN A 45 12.20 -18.42 -39.98
C GLN A 45 12.41 -19.92 -39.73
N SER A 46 12.76 -20.34 -38.51
CA SER A 46 13.00 -21.76 -38.23
C SER A 46 11.70 -22.57 -38.15
N GLU A 47 11.61 -23.67 -38.92
CA GLU A 47 10.44 -24.58 -38.97
C GLU A 47 10.43 -25.63 -37.85
N THR A 48 11.54 -25.82 -37.14
CA THR A 48 11.70 -26.91 -36.14
C THR A 48 11.37 -26.44 -34.72
N ILE A 49 10.09 -26.50 -34.37
CA ILE A 49 9.59 -26.21 -33.02
C ILE A 49 9.54 -27.53 -32.23
N GLY A 50 10.62 -27.81 -31.50
CA GLY A 50 10.62 -28.77 -30.39
C GLY A 50 10.98 -28.05 -29.09
N ALA A 51 11.07 -28.78 -27.97
CA ALA A 51 11.34 -28.32 -26.59
C ALA A 51 12.54 -27.32 -26.39
N SER A 52 13.28 -26.99 -27.45
CA SER A 52 14.31 -25.96 -27.56
C SER A 52 13.76 -24.53 -27.76
N SER A 53 12.44 -24.32 -27.98
CA SER A 53 11.88 -22.98 -28.22
C SER A 53 12.02 -22.04 -27.00
N GLU A 54 11.75 -22.51 -25.79
CA GLU A 54 11.91 -21.72 -24.56
C GLU A 54 13.37 -21.28 -24.32
N GLU A 55 14.32 -22.18 -24.55
CA GLU A 55 15.75 -21.89 -24.36
C GLU A 55 16.24 -20.84 -25.34
N ARG A 56 15.83 -20.94 -26.61
CA ARG A 56 16.13 -19.93 -27.64
C ARG A 56 15.52 -18.58 -27.31
N VAL A 57 14.28 -18.56 -26.82
CA VAL A 57 13.61 -17.35 -26.36
C VAL A 57 14.38 -16.70 -25.22
N LEU A 58 14.85 -17.48 -24.25
CA LEU A 58 15.65 -16.98 -23.13
C LEU A 58 17.03 -16.49 -23.57
N GLU A 59 17.67 -17.15 -24.53
CA GLU A 59 18.95 -16.71 -25.10
C GLU A 59 18.81 -15.40 -25.87
N LEU A 60 17.77 -15.28 -26.72
CA LEU A 60 17.49 -14.04 -27.41
C LEU A 60 17.14 -12.92 -26.43
N TYR A 61 16.33 -13.23 -25.41
CA TYR A 61 16.02 -12.28 -24.36
C TYR A 61 17.27 -11.80 -23.61
N LYS A 62 18.21 -12.69 -23.27
CA LYS A 62 19.50 -12.30 -22.66
C LYS A 62 20.28 -11.36 -23.57
N SER A 63 20.31 -11.62 -24.87
CA SER A 63 20.96 -10.74 -25.85
C SER A 63 20.30 -9.35 -25.89
N ILE A 64 18.96 -9.30 -25.90
CA ILE A 64 18.19 -8.06 -25.82
C ILE A 64 18.47 -7.33 -24.49
N GLN A 65 18.48 -8.06 -23.37
CA GLN A 65 18.73 -7.50 -22.05
C GLN A 65 20.13 -6.91 -21.94
N ASN A 66 21.16 -7.61 -22.44
CA ASN A 66 22.53 -7.11 -22.48
C ASN A 66 22.63 -5.82 -23.31
N TYR A 67 21.93 -5.78 -24.44
CA TYR A 67 21.83 -4.57 -25.25
C TYR A 67 21.15 -3.42 -24.50
N GLN A 68 20.00 -3.67 -23.88
CA GLN A 68 19.27 -2.68 -23.10
C GLN A 68 20.09 -2.15 -21.91
N THR A 69 20.84 -3.04 -21.24
CA THR A 69 21.74 -2.66 -20.13
C THR A 69 22.87 -1.76 -20.64
N SER A 70 23.44 -2.06 -21.81
CA SER A 70 24.47 -1.19 -22.41
C SER A 70 23.97 0.20 -22.78
N ILE A 71 22.68 0.33 -23.14
CA ILE A 71 22.06 1.62 -23.37
C ILE A 71 21.83 2.34 -22.04
N TYR A 72 21.31 1.63 -21.04
CA TYR A 72 21.06 2.17 -19.70
C TYR A 72 22.35 2.72 -19.06
N ASP A 73 23.46 2.02 -19.20
CA ASP A 73 24.76 2.46 -18.70
C ASP A 73 25.26 3.74 -19.39
N PHE A 74 24.87 3.96 -20.65
CA PHE A 74 25.24 5.14 -21.43
C PHE A 74 24.32 6.34 -21.18
N ASP A 75 23.00 6.12 -21.07
CA ASP A 75 22.00 7.16 -20.81
C ASP A 75 20.99 6.72 -19.74
N LYS A 76 21.21 7.21 -18.52
CA LYS A 76 20.39 6.90 -17.34
C LYS A 76 19.14 7.77 -17.22
N LEU A 77 19.06 8.91 -17.91
CA LEU A 77 18.13 9.98 -17.56
C LEU A 77 16.80 9.93 -18.35
N THR A 78 16.72 9.19 -19.46
CA THR A 78 15.52 9.19 -20.34
C THR A 78 15.10 7.83 -20.90
N LEU A 79 15.04 6.80 -20.06
CA LEU A 79 14.79 5.40 -20.47
C LEU A 79 13.47 5.18 -21.24
N GLU A 80 12.37 5.81 -20.83
CA GLU A 80 11.08 5.65 -21.52
C GLU A 80 11.02 6.41 -22.85
N GLN A 81 11.86 7.42 -23.06
CA GLN A 81 11.86 8.26 -24.27
C GLN A 81 12.87 7.78 -25.31
N ASN A 82 13.84 6.94 -24.90
CA ASN A 82 14.86 6.40 -25.77
C ASN A 82 14.27 5.50 -26.88
N ILE A 83 14.53 5.87 -28.14
CA ILE A 83 14.00 5.21 -29.34
C ILE A 83 14.48 3.75 -29.42
N TYR A 84 15.73 3.49 -29.03
CA TYR A 84 16.34 2.16 -29.13
C TYR A 84 15.75 1.19 -28.10
N LEU A 85 15.49 1.66 -26.88
CA LEU A 85 14.80 0.85 -25.88
C LEU A 85 13.38 0.51 -26.33
N ARG A 86 12.65 1.47 -26.92
CA ARG A 86 11.31 1.20 -27.48
C ARG A 86 11.34 0.14 -28.58
N ARG A 87 12.22 0.29 -29.58
CA ARG A 87 12.34 -0.70 -30.67
C ARG A 87 12.74 -2.08 -30.17
N SER A 88 13.68 -2.17 -29.23
CA SER A 88 14.06 -3.46 -28.62
C SER A 88 12.91 -4.10 -27.84
N ASN A 89 12.09 -3.30 -27.14
CA ASN A 89 10.89 -3.76 -26.45
C ASN A 89 9.79 -4.20 -27.42
N ASP A 90 9.66 -3.55 -28.58
CA ASP A 90 8.74 -3.98 -29.63
C ASP A 90 9.17 -5.33 -30.23
N LEU A 91 10.47 -5.56 -30.41
CA LEU A 91 10.99 -6.87 -30.81
C LEU A 91 10.70 -7.94 -29.75
N LEU A 92 10.96 -7.64 -28.47
CA LEU A 92 10.65 -8.56 -27.37
C LEU A 92 9.16 -8.89 -27.32
N LYS A 93 8.30 -7.88 -27.51
CA LYS A 93 6.85 -8.07 -27.55
C LYS A 93 6.43 -8.97 -28.71
N LYS A 94 7.00 -8.79 -29.90
CA LYS A 94 6.73 -9.67 -31.05
C LYS A 94 7.10 -11.12 -30.74
N LEU A 95 8.25 -11.32 -30.09
CA LEU A 95 8.70 -12.66 -29.70
C LEU A 95 7.78 -13.29 -28.65
N LEU A 96 7.36 -12.56 -27.62
CA LEU A 96 6.52 -13.12 -26.55
C LEU A 96 5.07 -13.37 -26.97
N VAL A 97 4.56 -12.64 -27.97
CA VAL A 97 3.18 -12.79 -28.48
C VAL A 97 3.09 -13.86 -29.59
N ASP A 98 4.23 -14.30 -30.14
CA ASP A 98 4.24 -15.33 -31.17
C ASP A 98 3.64 -16.64 -30.61
N PRO A 99 2.64 -17.26 -31.28
CA PRO A 99 2.07 -18.54 -30.85
C PRO A 99 3.10 -19.66 -30.69
N LYS A 100 4.28 -19.57 -31.34
CA LYS A 100 5.37 -20.53 -31.19
C LYS A 100 5.98 -20.55 -29.77
N THR A 101 5.84 -19.46 -29.03
CA THR A 101 6.55 -19.25 -27.76
C THR A 101 5.90 -19.97 -26.58
N HIS A 102 4.58 -20.17 -26.62
CA HIS A 102 3.76 -20.66 -25.49
C HIS A 102 4.15 -19.95 -24.18
N PHE A 103 3.70 -18.70 -23.99
CA PHE A 103 4.21 -17.85 -22.91
C PHE A 103 3.58 -18.17 -21.55
N ASP A 104 4.03 -19.30 -20.99
CA ASP A 104 3.54 -19.85 -19.72
C ASP A 104 4.09 -19.10 -18.48
N GLU A 105 3.44 -19.34 -17.34
CA GLU A 105 3.83 -18.82 -16.02
C GLU A 105 5.29 -19.15 -15.66
N MET A 106 5.79 -20.32 -16.08
CA MET A 106 7.18 -20.73 -15.84
C MET A 106 8.18 -19.89 -16.62
N LEU A 107 7.87 -19.54 -17.87
CA LEU A 107 8.70 -18.67 -18.68
C LEU A 107 8.68 -17.24 -18.12
N LEU A 108 7.50 -16.74 -17.72
CA LEU A 108 7.36 -15.45 -17.04
C LEU A 108 8.23 -15.39 -15.77
N LYS A 109 8.22 -16.44 -14.95
CA LYS A 109 9.07 -16.54 -13.76
C LYS A 109 10.56 -16.44 -14.11
N LYS A 110 11.03 -17.16 -15.14
CA LYS A 110 12.43 -17.10 -15.61
C LYS A 110 12.80 -15.68 -16.06
N LEU A 111 11.90 -14.99 -16.78
CA LEU A 111 12.07 -13.60 -17.22
C LEU A 111 12.00 -12.57 -16.09
N PHE A 112 11.31 -12.87 -14.99
CA PHE A 112 11.32 -12.01 -13.80
C PHE A 112 12.60 -12.18 -12.98
N ILE A 113 13.14 -13.40 -12.92
CA ILE A 113 14.41 -13.70 -12.24
C ILE A 113 15.59 -13.01 -12.93
N SER A 114 15.55 -12.83 -14.25
CA SER A 114 16.59 -12.09 -14.96
C SER A 114 16.59 -10.59 -14.66
N GLN A 115 15.60 -10.08 -13.91
CA GLN A 115 15.58 -8.71 -13.40
C GLN A 115 15.66 -7.61 -14.50
N PRO A 116 14.70 -7.59 -15.45
CA PRO A 116 14.63 -6.56 -16.49
C PRO A 116 14.50 -5.15 -15.93
N LEU A 117 14.92 -4.17 -16.73
CA LEU A 117 14.62 -2.75 -16.51
C LEU A 117 13.10 -2.50 -16.55
N PHE A 118 12.63 -1.48 -15.84
CA PHE A 118 11.19 -1.23 -15.69
C PHE A 118 10.42 -1.06 -17.03
N PRO A 119 10.92 -0.33 -18.06
CA PRO A 119 10.23 -0.25 -19.35
C PRO A 119 10.07 -1.61 -20.04
N THR A 120 11.08 -2.47 -19.92
CA THR A 120 11.06 -3.84 -20.46
C THR A 120 10.11 -4.72 -19.67
N LEU A 121 10.10 -4.60 -18.34
CA LEU A 121 9.19 -5.31 -17.45
C LEU A 121 7.72 -4.97 -17.78
N LYS A 122 7.42 -3.69 -18.03
CA LYS A 122 6.11 -3.20 -18.49
C LYS A 122 5.70 -3.81 -19.83
N ALA A 123 6.65 -3.99 -20.76
CA ALA A 123 6.39 -4.67 -22.03
C ALA A 123 6.08 -6.16 -21.86
N ILE A 124 6.85 -6.86 -21.02
CA ILE A 124 6.66 -8.29 -20.70
C ILE A 124 5.27 -8.52 -20.07
N ILE A 125 4.90 -7.73 -19.07
CA ILE A 125 3.58 -7.86 -18.40
C ILE A 125 2.43 -7.62 -19.40
N LYS A 126 2.55 -6.59 -20.26
CA LYS A 126 1.54 -6.31 -21.29
C LYS A 126 1.43 -7.44 -22.31
N ALA A 127 2.55 -8.06 -22.69
CA ALA A 127 2.56 -9.22 -23.56
C ALA A 127 1.88 -10.43 -22.89
N TYR A 128 2.16 -10.68 -21.61
CA TYR A 128 1.53 -11.77 -20.85
C TYR A 128 0.00 -11.59 -20.75
N TYR A 129 -0.46 -10.36 -20.50
CA TYR A 129 -1.89 -10.06 -20.52
C TYR A 129 -2.53 -10.07 -21.93
N SER A 130 -1.75 -10.10 -23.00
CA SER A 130 -2.30 -10.20 -24.35
C SER A 130 -2.74 -11.61 -24.74
N GLU A 131 -2.27 -12.65 -24.03
CA GLU A 131 -2.65 -14.04 -24.31
C GLU A 131 -4.14 -14.33 -24.06
N GLY A 132 -4.74 -13.74 -23.02
CA GLY A 132 -6.16 -13.94 -22.76
C GLY A 132 -6.71 -13.20 -21.53
N PRO A 133 -8.04 -13.01 -21.45
CA PRO A 133 -8.69 -12.28 -20.37
C PRO A 133 -8.67 -13.01 -19.02
N SER A 134 -8.46 -14.33 -19.02
CA SER A 134 -8.37 -15.16 -17.81
C SER A 134 -6.98 -15.19 -17.18
N VAL A 135 -5.96 -14.71 -17.89
CA VAL A 135 -4.56 -14.77 -17.43
C VAL A 135 -4.33 -13.73 -16.34
N CYS A 136 -3.73 -14.18 -15.24
CA CYS A 136 -3.51 -13.40 -14.03
C CYS A 136 -2.10 -13.70 -13.50
N ILE A 137 -1.35 -12.67 -13.13
CA ILE A 137 -0.04 -12.82 -12.48
C ILE A 137 -0.30 -13.07 -10.98
N PRO A 138 0.15 -14.20 -10.40
CA PRO A 138 0.06 -14.42 -8.97
C PRO A 138 0.93 -13.44 -8.18
N SER A 139 0.49 -13.05 -6.97
CA SER A 139 1.23 -12.11 -6.11
C SER A 139 2.65 -12.60 -5.81
N ALA A 140 2.85 -13.91 -5.64
CA ALA A 140 4.16 -14.49 -5.40
C ALA A 140 5.16 -14.25 -6.55
N LEU A 141 4.69 -14.25 -7.81
CA LEU A 141 5.53 -13.94 -8.96
C LEU A 141 5.75 -12.43 -9.10
N ALA A 142 4.72 -11.63 -8.85
CA ALA A 142 4.83 -10.18 -8.87
C ALA A 142 5.86 -9.66 -7.84
N LEU A 143 6.03 -10.35 -6.70
CA LEU A 143 7.04 -9.98 -5.72
C LEU A 143 8.49 -10.08 -6.21
N ILE A 144 8.78 -10.83 -7.29
CA ILE A 144 10.16 -11.06 -7.75
C ILE A 144 10.77 -9.76 -8.31
N PRO A 145 10.21 -9.10 -9.34
CA PRO A 145 10.76 -7.83 -9.83
C PRO A 145 10.54 -6.69 -8.84
N PHE A 146 9.44 -6.73 -8.09
CA PHE A 146 9.12 -5.73 -7.08
C PHE A 146 10.23 -5.53 -6.04
N ARG A 147 10.85 -6.62 -5.57
CA ARG A 147 11.97 -6.54 -4.62
C ARG A 147 13.16 -5.77 -5.18
N LYS A 148 13.44 -5.92 -6.48
CA LYS A 148 14.51 -5.16 -7.13
C LYS A 148 14.17 -3.69 -7.22
N LEU A 149 12.94 -3.34 -7.61
CA LEU A 149 12.52 -1.93 -7.69
C LEU A 149 12.61 -1.22 -6.33
N ILE A 150 12.28 -1.91 -5.23
CA ILE A 150 12.51 -1.39 -3.87
C ILE A 150 14.01 -1.25 -3.58
N TRP A 151 14.81 -2.27 -3.92
CA TRP A 151 16.26 -2.25 -3.70
C TRP A 151 16.96 -1.12 -4.43
N ASP A 152 16.52 -0.82 -5.66
CA ASP A 152 17.06 0.25 -6.50
C ASP A 152 16.52 1.63 -6.10
N ALA A 153 15.63 1.72 -5.09
CA ALA A 153 14.96 2.93 -4.60
C ALA A 153 14.11 3.68 -5.66
N ASP A 154 13.70 2.99 -6.72
CA ASP A 154 12.85 3.53 -7.79
C ASP A 154 11.36 3.43 -7.40
N PHE A 155 10.94 4.23 -6.41
CA PHE A 155 9.61 4.12 -5.80
C PHE A 155 8.45 4.45 -6.75
N GLN A 156 8.63 5.36 -7.71
CA GLN A 156 7.58 5.67 -8.70
C GLN A 156 7.34 4.50 -9.64
N ASP A 157 8.40 3.87 -10.14
CA ASP A 157 8.32 2.69 -10.99
C ASP A 157 7.79 1.48 -10.21
N ALA A 158 8.13 1.36 -8.92
CA ALA A 158 7.55 0.36 -8.03
C ALA A 158 6.02 0.54 -7.89
N LEU A 159 5.52 1.77 -7.74
CA LEU A 159 4.09 2.06 -7.68
C LEU A 159 3.38 1.74 -9.01
N ASP A 160 3.97 2.13 -10.14
CA ASP A 160 3.46 1.75 -11.47
C ASP A 160 3.42 0.22 -11.63
N TYR A 161 4.45 -0.48 -11.15
CA TYR A 161 4.52 -1.95 -11.20
C TYR A 161 3.40 -2.61 -10.38
N VAL A 162 3.10 -2.06 -9.21
CA VAL A 162 1.99 -2.54 -8.37
C VAL A 162 0.65 -2.37 -9.08
N GLU A 163 0.41 -1.24 -9.75
CA GLU A 163 -0.80 -1.01 -10.55
C GLU A 163 -0.91 -1.98 -11.73
N LEU A 164 0.22 -2.34 -12.36
CA LEU A 164 0.27 -3.29 -13.46
C LEU A 164 0.05 -4.74 -13.02
N THR A 165 0.28 -5.08 -11.76
CA THR A 165 0.21 -6.46 -11.24
C THR A 165 -0.97 -6.67 -10.29
N ASN A 166 -0.75 -6.53 -8.98
CA ASN A 166 -1.74 -6.79 -7.94
C ASN A 166 -2.87 -5.74 -7.93
N GLY A 167 -2.63 -4.54 -8.44
CA GLY A 167 -3.64 -3.50 -8.66
C GLY A 167 -4.44 -3.65 -9.94
N HIS A 168 -4.08 -4.59 -10.82
CA HIS A 168 -4.72 -4.74 -12.12
C HIS A 168 -6.12 -5.35 -12.00
N LYS A 169 -7.06 -4.90 -12.85
CA LYS A 169 -8.47 -5.34 -12.82
C LYS A 169 -8.62 -6.86 -12.89
N ARG A 170 -7.79 -7.52 -13.71
CA ARG A 170 -7.82 -9.00 -13.87
C ARG A 170 -7.43 -9.73 -12.59
N TYR A 171 -6.46 -9.21 -11.84
CA TYR A 171 -6.06 -9.78 -10.55
C TYR A 171 -7.21 -9.70 -9.55
N ILE A 172 -7.85 -8.53 -9.46
CA ILE A 172 -9.00 -8.28 -8.60
C ILE A 172 -10.19 -9.19 -9.00
N GLU A 173 -10.46 -9.38 -10.28
CA GLU A 173 -11.51 -10.27 -10.78
C GLU A 173 -11.22 -11.75 -10.45
N ASN A 174 -9.96 -12.18 -10.57
CA ASN A 174 -9.55 -13.53 -10.17
C ASN A 174 -9.76 -13.75 -8.66
N ARG A 175 -9.41 -12.76 -7.83
CA ARG A 175 -9.68 -12.77 -6.38
C ARG A 175 -11.19 -12.85 -6.10
N LYS A 176 -12.02 -12.06 -6.78
CA LYS A 176 -13.50 -12.14 -6.68
C LYS A 176 -14.03 -13.53 -7.02
N ARG A 177 -13.49 -14.17 -8.06
CA ARG A 177 -13.86 -15.53 -8.45
C ARG A 177 -13.50 -16.56 -7.36
N ASN A 178 -12.33 -16.42 -6.75
CA ASN A 178 -11.91 -17.28 -5.65
C ASN A 178 -12.82 -17.12 -4.42
N ILE A 179 -13.23 -15.90 -4.08
CA ILE A 179 -14.21 -15.66 -3.00
C ILE A 179 -15.54 -16.35 -3.30
N LYS A 180 -16.06 -16.21 -4.53
CA LYS A 180 -17.30 -16.91 -4.94
C LYS A 180 -17.18 -18.42 -4.78
N ARG A 181 -16.01 -18.99 -5.10
CA ARG A 181 -15.73 -20.41 -4.90
C ARG A 181 -15.73 -20.79 -3.41
N ILE A 182 -15.15 -19.97 -2.54
CA ILE A 182 -15.19 -20.16 -1.09
C ILE A 182 -16.63 -20.14 -0.58
N TYR A 183 -17.45 -19.17 -1.00
CA TYR A 183 -18.87 -19.12 -0.63
C TYR A 183 -19.65 -20.33 -1.16
N ALA A 184 -19.34 -20.81 -2.37
CA ALA A 184 -19.95 -22.01 -2.91
C ALA A 184 -19.59 -23.26 -2.09
N TYR A 185 -18.33 -23.42 -1.69
CA TYR A 185 -17.90 -24.51 -0.80
C TYR A 185 -18.56 -24.41 0.58
N PHE A 186 -18.64 -23.21 1.14
CA PHE A 186 -19.30 -22.97 2.42
C PHE A 186 -20.79 -23.33 2.36
N GLY A 187 -21.52 -22.84 1.36
CA GLY A 187 -22.92 -23.21 1.13
C GLY A 187 -23.10 -24.71 0.91
N GLY A 188 -22.22 -25.33 0.12
CA GLY A 188 -22.20 -26.78 -0.10
C GLY A 188 -21.98 -27.58 1.18
N SER A 189 -21.13 -27.09 2.10
CA SER A 189 -20.89 -27.73 3.39
C SER A 189 -22.13 -27.70 4.31
N ILE A 190 -22.90 -26.60 4.29
CA ILE A 190 -24.16 -26.49 5.03
C ILE A 190 -25.18 -27.51 4.49
N VAL A 191 -25.34 -27.56 3.16
CA VAL A 191 -26.25 -28.51 2.51
C VAL A 191 -25.84 -29.96 2.81
N GLY A 192 -24.54 -30.27 2.75
CA GLY A 192 -24.00 -31.58 3.11
C GLY A 192 -24.31 -31.96 4.56
N LEU A 193 -24.09 -31.05 5.51
CA LEU A 193 -24.41 -31.27 6.91
C LEU A 193 -25.91 -31.56 7.12
N ILE A 194 -26.78 -30.76 6.51
CA ILE A 194 -28.23 -30.96 6.56
C ILE A 194 -28.62 -32.31 5.97
N ALA A 195 -28.03 -32.70 4.84
CA ALA A 195 -28.30 -34.00 4.21
C ALA A 195 -27.86 -35.17 5.09
N CYS A 196 -26.69 -35.08 5.74
CA CYS A 196 -26.22 -36.08 6.70
C CYS A 196 -27.16 -36.22 7.90
N ILE A 197 -27.61 -35.08 8.46
CA ILE A 197 -28.57 -35.07 9.57
C ILE A 197 -29.92 -35.64 9.14
N HIS A 198 -30.41 -35.25 7.96
CA HIS A 198 -31.64 -35.80 7.40
C HIS A 198 -31.56 -37.32 7.23
N GLY A 199 -30.46 -37.81 6.66
CA GLY A 199 -30.20 -39.24 6.49
C GLY A 199 -30.19 -39.98 7.83
N ALA A 200 -29.44 -39.47 8.82
CA ALA A 200 -29.40 -40.06 10.15
C ALA A 200 -30.78 -40.11 10.83
N VAL A 201 -31.53 -39.01 10.79
CA VAL A 201 -32.87 -38.95 11.38
C VAL A 201 -33.85 -39.86 10.63
N SER A 202 -33.72 -39.99 9.30
CA SER A 202 -34.57 -40.89 8.53
C SER A 202 -34.38 -42.37 8.88
N VAL A 203 -33.17 -42.77 9.26
CA VAL A 203 -32.83 -44.15 9.65
C VAL A 203 -33.19 -44.43 11.11
N PHE A 204 -32.87 -43.51 12.03
CA PHE A 204 -32.96 -43.77 13.47
C PHE A 204 -34.21 -43.19 14.13
N PHE A 205 -34.80 -42.13 13.58
CA PHE A 205 -35.94 -41.41 14.17
C PHE A 205 -36.94 -40.92 13.10
N PRO A 206 -37.54 -41.82 12.30
CA PRO A 206 -38.42 -41.45 11.18
C PRO A 206 -39.65 -40.65 11.60
N GLU A 207 -40.09 -40.79 12.85
CA GLU A 207 -41.21 -40.07 13.46
C GLU A 207 -40.98 -38.54 13.51
N LEU A 208 -39.72 -38.09 13.62
CA LEU A 208 -39.38 -36.67 13.60
C LEU A 208 -39.58 -36.02 12.22
N ILE A 209 -39.54 -36.83 11.16
CA ILE A 209 -39.76 -36.37 9.78
C ILE A 209 -41.27 -36.25 9.51
N SER A 210 -42.06 -37.24 9.96
CA SER A 210 -43.51 -37.25 9.78
C SER A 210 -44.22 -36.20 10.64
N ALA A 211 -43.69 -35.86 11.83
CA ALA A 211 -44.20 -34.79 12.69
C ALA A 211 -44.19 -33.40 12.02
N GLY A 212 -43.33 -33.18 11.02
CA GLY A 212 -43.25 -31.93 10.26
C GLY A 212 -44.25 -31.79 9.11
N ALA A 213 -44.95 -32.87 8.72
CA ALA A 213 -45.86 -32.86 7.57
C ALA A 213 -47.31 -32.42 7.91
N GLY A 214 -47.65 -32.26 9.20
CA GLY A 214 -49.01 -32.08 9.70
C GLY A 214 -49.34 -30.74 10.38
N GLY A 215 -48.49 -29.70 10.22
CA GLY A 215 -48.91 -28.31 10.40
C GLY A 215 -48.86 -27.66 11.80
N THR A 216 -48.35 -28.30 12.87
CA THR A 216 -48.32 -27.64 14.21
C THR A 216 -47.05 -27.80 15.05
N SER A 217 -46.02 -28.53 14.59
CA SER A 217 -44.71 -28.58 15.24
C SER A 217 -43.62 -28.43 14.18
N TYR A 218 -42.65 -27.54 14.40
CA TYR A 218 -41.59 -27.24 13.42
C TYR A 218 -40.73 -28.46 13.03
N GLY A 219 -40.90 -29.63 13.67
CA GLY A 219 -40.33 -30.91 13.24
C GLY A 219 -38.84 -30.84 12.93
N ILE A 220 -38.39 -31.65 11.96
CA ILE A 220 -36.99 -31.64 11.49
C ILE A 220 -36.61 -30.32 10.75
N TYR A 221 -37.58 -29.61 10.19
CA TYR A 221 -37.33 -28.35 9.47
C TYR A 221 -36.94 -27.20 10.41
N GLY A 222 -37.44 -27.20 11.65
CA GLY A 222 -37.00 -26.28 12.70
C GLY A 222 -35.53 -26.50 13.07
N ILE A 223 -35.09 -27.76 13.08
CA ILE A 223 -33.68 -28.11 13.31
C ILE A 223 -32.82 -27.60 12.14
N TYR A 224 -33.27 -27.72 10.89
CA TYR A 224 -32.56 -27.16 9.74
C TYR A 224 -32.44 -25.64 9.83
N ALA A 225 -33.54 -24.95 10.17
CA ALA A 225 -33.53 -23.52 10.36
C ALA A 225 -32.52 -23.11 11.44
N CYS A 226 -32.52 -23.77 12.61
CA CYS A 226 -31.55 -23.52 13.68
C CYS A 226 -30.10 -23.71 13.22
N ILE A 227 -29.80 -24.79 12.49
CA ILE A 227 -28.45 -25.09 12.00
C ILE A 227 -28.01 -24.05 10.97
N VAL A 228 -28.87 -23.72 10.00
CA VAL A 228 -28.57 -22.71 8.99
C VAL A 228 -28.33 -21.36 9.65
N THR A 229 -29.23 -20.92 10.53
CA THR A 229 -29.10 -19.65 11.24
C THR A 229 -27.83 -19.61 12.10
N TYR A 230 -27.50 -20.70 12.80
CA TYR A 230 -26.27 -20.79 13.60
C TYR A 230 -25.02 -20.69 12.72
N ILE A 231 -24.93 -21.45 11.62
CA ILE A 231 -23.76 -21.44 10.75
C ILE A 231 -23.64 -20.10 10.00
N VAL A 232 -24.74 -19.50 9.58
CA VAL A 232 -24.73 -18.16 8.98
C VAL A 232 -24.25 -17.13 9.98
N ASN A 233 -24.72 -17.18 11.23
CA ASN A 233 -24.28 -16.28 12.29
C ASN A 233 -22.79 -16.46 12.62
N CYS A 234 -22.32 -17.71 12.78
CA CYS A 234 -20.91 -18.01 12.96
C CYS A 234 -20.07 -17.57 11.76
N GLY A 235 -20.56 -17.76 10.53
CA GLY A 235 -19.91 -17.32 9.30
C GLY A 235 -19.80 -15.79 9.22
N PHE A 236 -20.84 -15.07 9.63
CA PHE A 236 -20.84 -13.62 9.71
C PHE A 236 -19.83 -13.10 10.76
N LEU A 237 -19.87 -13.64 11.98
CA LEU A 237 -18.95 -13.27 13.05
C LEU A 237 -17.50 -13.64 12.71
N ALA A 238 -17.27 -14.81 12.12
CA ALA A 238 -15.95 -15.19 11.61
C ALA A 238 -15.51 -14.24 10.50
N GLY A 239 -16.41 -13.87 9.57
CA GLY A 239 -16.13 -12.89 8.53
C GLY A 239 -15.65 -11.56 9.10
N LEU A 240 -16.31 -11.03 10.13
CA LEU A 240 -15.89 -9.81 10.82
C LEU A 240 -14.54 -9.98 11.55
N ALA A 241 -14.38 -11.07 12.31
CA ALA A 241 -13.18 -11.34 13.10
C ALA A 241 -11.93 -11.63 12.25
N PHE A 242 -12.10 -12.19 11.04
CA PHE A 242 -11.00 -12.41 10.10
C PHE A 242 -10.80 -11.23 9.15
N SER A 243 -11.82 -10.40 8.94
CA SER A 243 -11.67 -9.13 8.21
C SER A 243 -10.78 -8.14 8.97
N SER A 244 -10.74 -8.20 10.30
CA SER A 244 -9.86 -7.34 11.11
C SER A 244 -8.39 -7.76 11.07
N LYS A 245 -8.08 -9.04 10.81
CA LYS A 245 -6.71 -9.61 10.76
C LYS A 245 -5.86 -9.15 9.55
N GLY A 246 -6.23 -8.06 8.89
CA GLY A 246 -5.47 -7.42 7.82
C GLY A 246 -5.50 -5.89 7.87
N LEU A 247 -5.95 -5.30 8.99
CA LEU A 247 -5.87 -3.86 9.22
C LEU A 247 -4.48 -3.41 9.66
N GLU A 248 -3.72 -4.27 10.34
CA GLU A 248 -2.33 -4.03 10.73
C GLU A 248 -1.37 -4.37 9.57
N ASN A 249 -1.42 -3.61 8.47
CA ASN A 249 -0.45 -3.75 7.38
C ASN A 249 0.65 -2.69 7.49
N GLY A 250 1.20 -2.52 8.69
CA GLY A 250 2.25 -1.56 8.99
C GLY A 250 1.74 -0.12 8.86
N ASN A 251 2.44 0.69 8.06
CA ASN A 251 2.23 2.13 7.95
C ASN A 251 1.02 2.54 7.08
N LEU A 252 0.17 1.59 6.65
CA LEU A 252 -0.98 1.86 5.79
C LEU A 252 -2.27 1.28 6.35
N MET A 253 -3.34 2.06 6.22
CA MET A 253 -4.73 1.65 6.48
C MET A 253 -5.57 1.75 5.21
N PHE A 254 -6.68 1.01 5.17
CA PHE A 254 -7.68 1.26 4.14
C PHE A 254 -8.41 2.56 4.43
N LYS A 255 -8.75 3.31 3.36
CA LYS A 255 -9.54 4.52 3.49
C LYS A 255 -10.82 4.28 4.29
N GLN A 256 -11.18 5.22 5.16
CA GLN A 256 -12.40 5.16 5.95
C GLN A 256 -13.63 4.90 5.03
N SER A 257 -14.57 4.07 5.51
CA SER A 257 -15.77 3.63 4.77
C SER A 257 -15.55 2.63 3.63
N THR A 258 -14.36 2.06 3.48
CA THR A 258 -14.15 0.91 2.58
C THR A 258 -14.76 -0.37 3.17
N MET A 259 -15.45 -1.14 2.33
CA MET A 259 -16.12 -2.37 2.78
C MET A 259 -15.10 -3.50 3.01
N PRO A 260 -15.29 -4.36 4.03
CA PRO A 260 -14.49 -5.57 4.28
C PRO A 260 -14.17 -6.43 3.06
N HIS A 261 -15.14 -6.56 2.15
CA HIS A 261 -14.95 -7.30 0.90
C HIS A 261 -13.82 -6.72 0.05
N ASP A 262 -13.72 -5.40 -0.03
CA ASP A 262 -12.69 -4.71 -0.81
C ASP A 262 -11.32 -4.78 -0.13
N TRP A 263 -11.29 -4.88 1.21
CA TRP A 263 -10.05 -5.10 1.95
C TRP A 263 -9.39 -6.40 1.53
N TYR A 264 -10.18 -7.48 1.50
CA TYR A 264 -9.69 -8.74 0.98
C TYR A 264 -9.18 -8.54 -0.44
N LEU A 265 -9.97 -7.99 -1.37
CA LEU A 265 -9.54 -7.86 -2.77
C LEU A 265 -8.21 -7.12 -2.98
N LYS A 266 -7.94 -6.10 -2.16
CA LYS A 266 -6.78 -5.21 -2.31
C LYS A 266 -5.64 -5.48 -1.32
N VAL A 267 -5.74 -6.47 -0.44
CA VAL A 267 -4.73 -6.69 0.63
C VAL A 267 -3.31 -6.88 0.07
N ASP A 268 -3.17 -7.59 -1.05
CA ASP A 268 -1.85 -7.87 -1.65
C ASP A 268 -1.26 -6.63 -2.34
N GLN A 269 -2.12 -5.74 -2.86
CA GLN A 269 -1.73 -4.42 -3.34
C GLN A 269 -1.27 -3.55 -2.16
N MET A 270 -2.04 -3.54 -1.07
CA MET A 270 -1.73 -2.73 0.12
C MET A 270 -0.41 -3.15 0.78
N LYS A 271 -0.13 -4.47 0.86
CA LYS A 271 1.14 -4.98 1.38
C LYS A 271 2.35 -4.50 0.57
N MET A 272 2.25 -4.48 -0.75
CA MET A 272 3.31 -3.93 -1.60
C MET A 272 3.45 -2.42 -1.39
N CYS A 273 2.35 -1.67 -1.40
CA CYS A 273 2.38 -0.23 -1.14
C CYS A 273 2.98 0.10 0.25
N SER A 274 2.67 -0.69 1.27
CA SER A 274 3.20 -0.51 2.63
C SER A 274 4.72 -0.62 2.66
N LYS A 275 5.29 -1.59 1.93
CA LYS A 275 6.75 -1.73 1.79
C LYS A 275 7.40 -0.61 0.98
N ILE A 276 6.69 -0.03 0.00
CA ILE A 276 7.18 1.16 -0.70
C ILE A 276 7.24 2.35 0.26
N VAL A 277 6.19 2.57 1.06
CA VAL A 277 6.12 3.67 2.05
C VAL A 277 7.22 3.54 3.09
N GLU A 278 7.41 2.34 3.63
CA GLU A 278 8.45 2.05 4.62
C GLU A 278 9.85 2.34 4.05
N ALA A 279 10.14 1.85 2.84
CA ALA A 279 11.43 2.09 2.20
C ALA A 279 11.66 3.55 1.79
N ASP A 280 10.62 4.24 1.29
CA ASP A 280 10.71 5.66 0.92
C ASP A 280 10.86 6.55 2.15
N ALA A 281 10.16 6.25 3.24
CA ALA A 281 10.33 6.91 4.52
C ALA A 281 11.73 6.75 5.10
N GLU A 282 12.34 5.57 4.96
CA GLU A 282 13.69 5.29 5.47
C GLU A 282 14.79 5.96 4.63
N ILE A 283 14.61 6.03 3.30
CA ILE A 283 15.64 6.52 2.37
C ILE A 283 15.49 8.02 2.09
N ASN A 284 14.29 8.48 1.75
CA ASN A 284 14.02 9.85 1.31
C ASN A 284 13.32 10.70 2.38
N GLY A 285 12.75 10.07 3.40
CA GLY A 285 11.96 10.74 4.41
C GLY A 285 12.77 11.63 5.34
N MET A 286 12.23 12.81 5.65
CA MET A 286 12.64 13.54 6.85
C MET A 286 11.83 12.99 8.02
N ASP A 287 12.50 12.61 9.11
CA ASP A 287 11.90 12.08 10.34
C ASP A 287 11.03 10.81 10.14
N GLY A 288 11.36 9.95 9.15
CA GLY A 288 10.65 8.69 8.94
C GLY A 288 9.30 8.81 8.23
N PHE A 289 9.04 9.94 7.56
CA PHE A 289 7.84 10.13 6.74
C PHE A 289 8.11 9.86 5.27
N ALA A 290 7.19 9.18 4.59
CA ALA A 290 7.26 9.01 3.14
C ALA A 290 7.07 10.34 2.39
N THR A 291 7.68 10.43 1.22
CA THR A 291 7.64 11.57 0.32
C THR A 291 6.21 11.84 -0.13
N ARG A 292 5.83 13.13 -0.24
CA ARG A 292 4.48 13.57 -0.63
C ARG A 292 4.01 12.93 -1.94
N ASP A 293 4.89 12.73 -2.91
CA ASP A 293 4.55 12.16 -4.20
C ASP A 293 4.12 10.68 -4.08
N VAL A 294 4.82 9.90 -3.25
CA VAL A 294 4.47 8.51 -2.93
C VAL A 294 3.15 8.46 -2.15
N VAL A 295 3.02 9.28 -1.11
CA VAL A 295 1.80 9.36 -0.29
C VAL A 295 0.57 9.72 -1.15
N SER A 296 0.67 10.76 -1.98
CA SER A 296 -0.44 11.21 -2.82
C SER A 296 -0.90 10.14 -3.80
N ARG A 297 0.02 9.31 -4.28
CA ARG A 297 -0.27 8.24 -5.22
C ARG A 297 -0.92 7.05 -4.54
N ILE A 298 -0.49 6.71 -3.34
CA ILE A 298 -1.09 5.66 -2.51
C ILE A 298 -2.51 6.02 -2.09
N GLN A 299 -2.75 7.29 -1.75
CA GLN A 299 -4.09 7.81 -1.50
C GLN A 299 -5.04 7.63 -2.70
N LYS A 300 -4.55 7.84 -3.93
CA LYS A 300 -5.33 7.58 -5.15
C LYS A 300 -5.67 6.09 -5.34
N MET A 301 -4.86 5.18 -4.81
CA MET A 301 -5.14 3.73 -4.83
C MET A 301 -6.20 3.32 -3.79
N GLY A 302 -6.54 4.22 -2.86
CA GLY A 302 -7.56 4.03 -1.82
C GLY A 302 -7.00 3.60 -0.46
N PHE A 303 -5.73 3.88 -0.20
CA PHE A 303 -5.07 3.62 1.08
C PHE A 303 -4.68 4.93 1.76
N GLU A 304 -4.75 4.96 3.08
CA GLU A 304 -4.34 6.08 3.92
C GLU A 304 -3.05 5.71 4.65
N VAL A 305 -2.12 6.67 4.74
CA VAL A 305 -0.88 6.47 5.49
C VAL A 305 -1.21 6.65 6.97
N ASN A 306 -0.87 5.65 7.77
CA ASN A 306 -0.97 5.70 9.21
C ASN A 306 0.23 6.50 9.73
N GLU A 307 0.08 7.81 9.78
CA GLU A 307 1.06 8.68 10.44
C GLU A 307 0.85 8.55 11.96
N PRO A 308 1.92 8.39 12.76
CA PRO A 308 1.78 8.28 14.20
C PRO A 308 1.15 9.58 14.74
N GLU A 309 0.03 9.43 15.48
CA GLU A 309 -0.76 10.57 15.98
C GLU A 309 0.08 11.57 16.77
N GLN A 310 1.08 11.09 17.50
CA GLN A 310 2.02 11.90 18.28
C GLN A 310 2.79 12.91 17.41
N GLU A 311 3.23 12.51 16.22
CA GLU A 311 3.98 13.39 15.32
C GLU A 311 3.05 14.34 14.57
N ILE A 312 1.82 13.92 14.25
CA ILE A 312 0.77 14.81 13.73
C ILE A 312 0.46 15.90 14.76
N MET A 313 0.26 15.52 16.03
CA MET A 313 0.01 16.45 17.12
C MET A 313 1.18 17.40 17.34
N LEU A 314 2.42 16.91 17.27
CA LEU A 314 3.61 17.75 17.35
C LEU A 314 3.67 18.77 16.19
N ARG A 315 3.35 18.36 14.96
CA ARG A 315 3.28 19.28 13.81
C ARG A 315 2.18 20.32 13.96
N GLN A 316 1.00 19.90 14.42
CA GLN A 316 -0.09 20.82 14.70
C GLN A 316 0.29 21.80 15.79
N TYR A 317 0.96 21.35 16.85
CA TYR A 317 1.52 22.21 17.89
C TYR A 317 2.47 23.26 17.32
N TRP A 318 3.44 22.85 16.49
CA TRP A 318 4.37 23.80 15.87
C TRP A 318 3.68 24.75 14.89
N TYR A 319 2.70 24.26 14.12
CA TYR A 319 1.96 25.07 13.15
C TYR A 319 1.01 26.07 13.82
N SER A 320 0.34 25.67 14.90
CA SER A 320 -0.53 26.53 15.70
C SER A 320 0.24 27.36 16.73
N SER A 321 1.58 27.24 16.78
CA SER A 321 2.41 27.87 17.82
C SER A 321 1.95 27.53 19.25
N GLY A 322 1.43 26.33 19.44
CA GLY A 322 0.88 25.84 20.72
C GLY A 322 -0.56 26.28 21.00
N GLU A 323 -1.19 27.04 20.11
CA GLU A 323 -2.60 27.40 20.28
C GLU A 323 -3.49 26.14 20.21
N GLY A 324 -4.30 25.92 21.24
CA GLY A 324 -5.14 24.74 21.40
C GLY A 324 -4.48 23.54 22.09
N PHE A 325 -3.18 23.62 22.42
CA PHE A 325 -2.48 22.58 23.16
C PHE A 325 -2.27 23.02 24.61
N LEU A 326 -2.64 22.15 25.56
CA LEU A 326 -2.31 22.33 26.97
C LEU A 326 -1.02 21.55 27.25
N TRP A 327 0.01 22.22 27.74
CA TRP A 327 1.20 21.52 28.23
C TRP A 327 0.82 20.84 29.54
N VAL A 328 0.84 19.51 29.55
CA VAL A 328 0.56 18.70 30.73
C VAL A 328 1.89 18.18 31.22
N GLU A 329 2.22 18.46 32.48
CA GLU A 329 3.42 17.89 33.10
C GLU A 329 3.33 16.35 33.07
N PRO A 330 4.45 15.61 32.92
CA PRO A 330 4.45 14.16 32.72
C PRO A 330 3.72 13.33 33.79
N ASP A 331 3.52 13.93 34.97
CA ASP A 331 2.94 13.29 36.16
C ASP A 331 1.43 13.53 36.31
N ILE A 332 0.82 14.36 35.46
CA ILE A 332 -0.60 14.71 35.54
C ILE A 332 -1.38 13.95 34.46
N ASP A 333 -2.38 13.17 34.87
CA ASP A 333 -3.25 12.42 33.95
C ASP A 333 -4.20 13.39 33.22
N PRO A 334 -4.33 13.32 31.87
CA PRO A 334 -5.33 14.07 31.12
C PRO A 334 -6.76 13.94 31.66
N ALA A 335 -7.11 12.76 32.18
CA ALA A 335 -8.43 12.52 32.78
C ALA A 335 -8.62 13.32 34.07
N GLU A 336 -7.55 13.54 34.84
CA GLU A 336 -7.62 14.42 36.02
C GLU A 336 -7.90 15.86 35.59
N ILE A 337 -7.31 16.35 34.50
CA ILE A 337 -7.55 17.72 34.02
C ILE A 337 -9.01 17.91 33.59
N GLU A 338 -9.59 16.96 32.85
CA GLU A 338 -11.01 17.01 32.48
C GLU A 338 -11.91 16.94 33.72
N TRP A 339 -11.55 16.10 34.68
CA TRP A 339 -12.25 15.99 35.96
C TRP A 339 -12.19 17.31 36.75
N TRP A 340 -11.03 17.97 36.81
CA TRP A 340 -10.87 19.27 37.46
C TRP A 340 -11.71 20.36 36.78
N LYS A 341 -11.71 20.42 35.44
CA LYS A 341 -12.57 21.35 34.69
C LYS A 341 -14.06 21.10 34.97
N HIS A 342 -14.46 19.83 35.02
CA HIS A 342 -15.83 19.44 35.36
C HIS A 342 -16.22 19.85 36.78
N LEU A 343 -15.32 19.69 37.75
CA LEU A 343 -15.52 20.11 39.14
C LEU A 343 -15.62 21.64 39.26
N ASP A 344 -14.78 22.39 38.53
CA ASP A 344 -14.84 23.85 38.47
C ASP A 344 -16.16 24.34 37.84
N ASP A 345 -16.62 23.71 36.75
CA ASP A 345 -17.91 24.02 36.10
C ASP A 345 -19.11 23.77 37.03
N ILE A 346 -19.01 22.78 37.92
CA ILE A 346 -20.04 22.48 38.94
C ILE A 346 -19.85 23.34 40.21
N GLY A 347 -18.76 24.11 40.30
CA GLY A 347 -18.47 25.01 41.42
C GLY A 347 -17.97 24.30 42.68
N VAL A 348 -17.41 23.09 42.54
CA VAL A 348 -16.83 22.33 43.65
C VAL A 348 -15.42 22.88 43.94
N LYS A 349 -15.32 23.77 44.93
CA LYS A 349 -14.04 24.34 45.36
C LYS A 349 -13.12 23.27 45.96
N LYS A 350 -11.81 23.35 45.68
CA LYS A 350 -10.82 22.44 46.24
C LYS A 350 -10.77 22.62 47.75
N VAL A 351 -10.71 21.52 48.50
CA VAL A 351 -10.61 21.54 49.97
C VAL A 351 -9.38 22.33 50.45
N TRP A 352 -8.34 22.41 49.63
CA TRP A 352 -7.08 23.11 49.90
C TRP A 352 -7.14 24.63 49.66
N ASP A 353 -8.19 25.14 49.01
CA ASP A 353 -8.37 26.60 48.79
C ASP A 353 -8.69 27.33 50.10
N GLN A 354 -9.21 26.63 51.11
CA GLN A 354 -9.45 27.22 52.43
C GLN A 354 -8.16 27.58 53.16
N ASP A 355 -7.06 26.89 52.89
CA ASP A 355 -5.78 27.18 53.53
C ASP A 355 -5.00 28.27 52.77
N LEU A 356 -5.19 28.41 51.46
CA LEU A 356 -4.69 29.56 50.68
C LEU A 356 -5.36 30.88 51.10
N ASN A 357 -6.69 30.90 51.28
CA ASN A 357 -7.38 32.09 51.77
C ASN A 357 -6.95 32.48 53.20
N LYS A 358 -6.60 31.51 54.05
CA LYS A 358 -6.05 31.80 55.39
C LYS A 358 -4.63 32.36 55.34
N ILE A 359 -3.82 31.96 54.35
CA ILE A 359 -2.48 32.51 54.13
C ILE A 359 -2.61 33.95 53.60
N GLU A 360 -3.51 34.21 52.65
CA GLU A 360 -3.78 35.57 52.16
C GLU A 360 -4.40 36.48 53.24
N GLU A 361 -5.26 35.95 54.13
CA GLU A 361 -5.79 36.69 55.28
C GLU A 361 -4.72 36.93 56.37
N ALA A 362 -3.76 36.01 56.54
CA ALA A 362 -2.64 36.19 57.46
C ALA A 362 -1.69 37.30 56.95
N ASP A 363 -1.34 37.28 55.67
CA ASP A 363 -0.49 38.30 55.03
C ASP A 363 -1.17 39.68 54.98
N ALA A 364 -2.50 39.74 54.88
CA ALA A 364 -3.26 41.00 54.93
C ALA A 364 -3.45 41.57 56.35
N SER A 365 -3.17 40.78 57.39
CA SER A 365 -3.34 41.19 58.80
C SER A 365 -2.08 41.74 59.46
N GLU A 366 -0.92 41.64 58.83
CA GLU A 366 0.35 42.17 59.36
C GLU A 366 0.60 43.65 59.00
N ASP A 367 -0.25 44.29 58.17
CA ASP A 367 -0.08 45.67 57.72
C ASP A 367 -1.11 46.67 58.31
N VAL A 368 -1.39 46.65 59.63
CA VAL A 368 -2.00 47.80 60.34
C VAL A 368 -1.58 47.85 61.84
N GLU A 369 -0.39 48.38 62.12
CA GLU A 369 -0.15 49.22 63.32
C GLU A 369 0.72 50.43 62.92
N ASP A 370 0.06 51.44 62.34
CA ASP A 370 0.60 52.80 62.21
C ASP A 370 -0.10 53.71 63.23
N GLY A 371 0.63 54.42 64.09
CA GLY A 371 0.01 55.40 64.99
C GLY A 371 0.85 56.07 66.09
N ASP A 372 1.95 56.69 65.70
CA ASP A 372 2.50 57.97 66.21
C ASP A 372 2.11 58.48 67.62
N ASN A 373 3.08 58.52 68.54
CA ASN A 373 3.21 59.60 69.53
C ASN A 373 4.69 59.86 69.79
N GLY A 374 5.15 61.04 69.38
CA GLY A 374 6.55 61.45 69.40
C GLY A 374 7.16 61.77 70.77
N ALA A 375 8.47 62.03 70.66
CA ALA A 375 9.38 62.70 71.60
C ALA A 375 9.89 61.89 72.82
N GLU A 376 11.18 61.58 72.73
CA GLU A 376 12.13 61.25 73.80
C GLU A 376 11.97 62.16 75.03
N LEU A 377 12.15 61.61 76.25
CA LEU A 377 13.07 62.19 77.26
C LEU A 377 13.31 61.26 78.47
N PHE A 378 14.55 60.77 78.56
CA PHE A 378 15.46 60.77 79.72
C PHE A 378 14.95 60.64 81.20
N ILE A 379 15.57 59.66 81.88
CA ILE A 379 16.24 59.71 83.20
C ILE A 379 15.56 59.12 84.46
N SER A 380 16.39 58.25 85.06
CA SER A 380 16.64 57.82 86.45
C SER A 380 15.60 57.06 87.25
N GLU A 381 16.05 55.87 87.66
CA GLU A 381 16.11 55.38 89.05
C GLU A 381 15.17 56.08 90.06
N ASP A 382 14.33 55.31 90.75
CA ASP A 382 14.77 54.79 92.04
C ASP A 382 13.86 53.68 92.59
N LYS A 383 14.46 52.90 93.49
CA LYS A 383 13.95 51.75 94.25
C LYS A 383 12.61 52.00 94.97
N LYS A 384 11.68 51.04 94.89
CA LYS A 384 11.45 50.00 95.93
C LYS A 384 10.36 49.03 95.52
#